data_AF-A0A3A4NP07-F1
#
_entry.id   AF-A0A3A4NP07-F1
#
_cell.length_a   1.000
_cell.length_b   1.000
_cell.length_c   1.000
_cell.angle_alpha   90.00
_cell.angle_beta   90.00
_cell.angle_gamma   90.00
#
_symmetry.space_group_name_H-M   'P 1'
#
loop_
_entity.id
_entity.type
_entity.pdbx_description
1 polymer ?
#
loop_
_entity_poly.entity_id
_entity_poly.type
_entity_poly.pdbx_seq_one_letter_code
_entity_poly.pdbx_strand_id
1 'polypeptide(L)'
;MQQPPLFRVYPELQENVPWISMGTYPTRVHKLERLGRHLCCPELWIKRDDESSPIYGGNKVRMMEFALADAKRKKRDALLCWGALGSNQVMASCIFGRELGFKKLSVVFNRQPIHDYVRRNLLIDAGLGAQMDYANSSLELFLKLLIQYVRHWNPFNGSRPYLVPLVGSSALSCLGYVNAALELKEQVEQGLLPEPDYIFITVGTGGTMAGLQLGLRMAGLKSKVIGVRVLDKVFSNERIIAWEINRTIRYLARCGCRLNYPRYRAEDVILEHDFFGEEYAGVTEAGLAAMKLVGDCEGLALDTTYTGKTMAALLRFVESGDKAGRNLLFWHTFNSVDLNPFIKNAPDPHLLPEKFHAFFTS
;
A
#
# COMPACT_ATOMS: atom_id res chain seq x y z
N MET A 1 11.26 -6.57 -19.99
CA MET A 1 10.27 -6.27 -18.94
C MET A 1 8.91 -6.70 -19.45
N GLN A 2 8.16 -7.50 -18.68
CA GLN A 2 6.82 -7.92 -19.07
C GLN A 2 5.88 -6.73 -18.95
N GLN A 3 5.13 -6.43 -20.01
CA GLN A 3 4.12 -5.38 -20.03
C GLN A 3 3.02 -5.69 -18.99
N PRO A 4 2.52 -4.72 -18.19
CA PRO A 4 1.51 -4.97 -17.17
C PRO A 4 0.20 -5.48 -17.81
N PRO A 5 -0.51 -6.46 -17.19
CA PRO A 5 -1.81 -6.96 -17.65
C PRO A 5 -2.80 -5.85 -18.08
N LEU A 6 -2.82 -4.73 -17.35
CA LEU A 6 -3.66 -3.58 -17.66
C LEU A 6 -3.51 -3.09 -19.11
N PHE A 7 -2.28 -3.00 -19.62
CA PHE A 7 -2.04 -2.53 -21.00
C PHE A 7 -2.23 -3.63 -22.04
N ARG A 8 -2.22 -4.91 -21.64
CA ARG A 8 -2.58 -6.00 -22.56
C ARG A 8 -4.08 -6.06 -22.79
N VAL A 9 -4.87 -5.87 -21.72
CA VAL A 9 -6.34 -5.89 -21.78
C VAL A 9 -6.90 -4.57 -22.31
N TYR A 10 -6.25 -3.44 -22.02
CA TYR A 10 -6.65 -2.11 -22.47
C TYR A 10 -5.46 -1.38 -23.14
N PRO A 11 -5.11 -1.73 -24.39
CA PRO A 11 -3.95 -1.18 -25.09
C PRO A 11 -3.97 0.35 -25.23
N GLU A 12 -5.16 0.96 -25.31
CA GLU A 12 -5.33 2.41 -25.41
C GLU A 12 -4.76 3.20 -24.21
N LEU A 13 -4.57 2.53 -23.07
CA LEU A 13 -4.01 3.14 -21.87
C LEU A 13 -2.49 3.29 -21.95
N GLN A 14 -1.79 2.50 -22.76
CA GLN A 14 -0.33 2.44 -22.78
C GLN A 14 0.33 3.79 -23.11
N GLU A 15 -0.28 4.57 -24.01
CA GLU A 15 0.25 5.89 -24.40
C GLU A 15 -0.04 6.97 -23.35
N ASN A 16 -1.16 6.86 -22.64
CA ASN A 16 -1.71 7.92 -21.80
C ASN A 16 -1.42 7.73 -20.29
N VAL A 17 -1.19 6.49 -19.86
CA VAL A 17 -0.92 6.12 -18.47
C VAL A 17 0.57 5.85 -18.30
N PRO A 18 1.27 6.61 -17.43
CA PRO A 18 2.68 6.38 -17.20
C PRO A 18 2.86 5.13 -16.33
N TRP A 19 3.85 4.31 -16.67
CA TRP A 19 4.21 3.15 -15.87
C TRP A 19 5.70 2.84 -16.01
N ILE A 20 6.30 2.35 -14.93
CA ILE A 20 7.66 1.83 -14.91
C ILE A 20 7.68 0.56 -14.06
N SER A 21 8.42 -0.46 -14.48
CA SER A 21 8.54 -1.71 -13.72
C SER A 21 9.44 -1.48 -12.50
N MET A 22 8.98 -1.89 -11.33
CA MET A 22 9.75 -1.93 -10.09
C MET A 22 9.54 -3.23 -9.32
N GLY A 23 8.48 -3.98 -9.65
CA GLY A 23 8.18 -5.27 -9.06
C GLY A 23 8.60 -6.48 -9.88
N THR A 24 8.51 -7.65 -9.25
CA THR A 24 8.59 -8.98 -9.86
C THR A 24 7.20 -9.58 -9.85
N TYR A 25 6.63 -9.82 -11.02
CA TYR A 25 5.24 -10.26 -11.20
C TYR A 25 5.17 -11.49 -12.13
N PRO A 26 4.11 -12.30 -12.04
CA PRO A 26 3.00 -12.20 -11.08
C PRO A 26 3.44 -12.52 -9.65
N THR A 27 2.82 -11.90 -8.64
CA THR A 27 3.13 -12.26 -7.24
C THR A 27 2.54 -13.61 -6.90
N ARG A 28 3.30 -14.40 -6.13
CA ARG A 28 2.96 -15.78 -5.81
C ARG A 28 1.62 -15.87 -5.09
N VAL A 29 0.85 -16.89 -5.47
CA VAL A 29 -0.39 -17.31 -4.80
C VAL A 29 -0.22 -18.76 -4.36
N HIS A 30 -0.66 -19.10 -3.16
CA HIS A 30 -0.63 -20.47 -2.64
C HIS A 30 -1.62 -20.67 -1.50
N LYS A 31 -1.96 -21.92 -1.22
CA LYS A 31 -2.77 -22.29 -0.06
C LYS A 31 -1.99 -22.10 1.23
N LEU A 32 -2.69 -21.64 2.26
CA LEU A 32 -2.24 -21.69 3.65
C LEU A 32 -2.65 -23.05 4.22
N GLU A 33 -1.93 -24.11 3.83
CA GLU A 33 -2.30 -25.51 4.10
C GLU A 33 -2.37 -25.87 5.59
N ARG A 34 -1.49 -25.29 6.42
CA ARG A 34 -1.43 -25.61 7.86
C ARG A 34 -2.48 -24.83 8.63
N LEU A 35 -2.62 -23.54 8.32
CA LEU A 35 -3.63 -22.67 8.90
C LEU A 35 -5.03 -23.10 8.44
N GLY A 36 -5.22 -23.39 7.16
CA GLY A 36 -6.47 -23.88 6.61
C GLY A 36 -6.93 -25.19 7.27
N ARG A 37 -6.01 -26.13 7.50
CA ARG A 37 -6.30 -27.34 8.30
C ARG A 37 -6.64 -27.02 9.75
N HIS A 38 -5.88 -26.12 10.40
CA HIS A 38 -6.14 -25.71 11.78
C HIS A 38 -7.55 -25.09 11.94
N LEU A 39 -8.02 -24.34 10.95
CA LEU A 39 -9.31 -23.65 10.97
C LEU A 39 -10.47 -24.44 10.36
N CYS A 40 -10.24 -25.68 9.90
CA CYS A 40 -11.18 -26.44 9.08
C CYS A 40 -11.71 -25.63 7.87
N CYS A 41 -10.81 -24.86 7.23
CA CYS A 41 -11.05 -24.03 6.05
C CYS A 41 -9.99 -24.37 4.98
N PRO A 42 -10.19 -25.46 4.20
CA PRO A 42 -9.16 -25.98 3.29
C PRO A 42 -8.90 -25.09 2.07
N GLU A 43 -9.83 -24.19 1.74
CA GLU A 43 -9.71 -23.24 0.62
C GLU A 43 -9.32 -21.85 1.12
N LEU A 44 -8.31 -21.80 2.00
CA LEU A 44 -7.68 -20.57 2.45
C LEU A 44 -6.37 -20.33 1.68
N TRP A 45 -6.30 -19.22 0.97
CA TRP A 45 -5.22 -18.84 0.09
C TRP A 45 -4.56 -17.53 0.54
N ILE A 46 -3.32 -17.32 0.10
CA ILE A 46 -2.59 -16.07 0.29
C ILE A 46 -2.03 -15.57 -1.04
N LYS A 47 -2.11 -14.26 -1.28
CA LYS A 47 -1.38 -13.57 -2.36
C LYS A 47 -0.23 -12.75 -1.78
N ARG A 48 0.99 -13.03 -2.27
CA ARG A 48 2.26 -12.58 -1.69
C ARG A 48 2.76 -11.26 -2.28
N ASP A 49 1.95 -10.22 -2.15
CA ASP A 49 2.40 -8.86 -2.50
C ASP A 49 3.48 -8.33 -1.56
N ASP A 50 3.67 -8.96 -0.39
CA ASP A 50 4.76 -8.73 0.55
C ASP A 50 6.14 -8.95 -0.03
N GLU A 51 6.24 -9.76 -1.10
CA GLU A 51 7.47 -10.10 -1.82
C GLU A 51 7.53 -9.43 -3.21
N SER A 52 6.72 -8.39 -3.45
CA SER A 52 6.49 -7.85 -4.80
C SER A 52 7.70 -7.22 -5.50
N SER A 53 8.81 -6.95 -4.83
CA SER A 53 10.07 -6.47 -5.44
C SER A 53 11.28 -6.98 -4.66
N PRO A 54 12.47 -7.13 -5.29
CA PRO A 54 13.68 -7.61 -4.59
C PRO A 54 14.24 -6.65 -3.54
N ILE A 55 13.92 -5.34 -3.63
CA ILE A 55 14.46 -4.31 -2.72
C ILE A 55 13.45 -3.83 -1.67
N TYR A 56 12.17 -4.11 -1.88
CA TYR A 56 11.07 -3.74 -1.00
C TYR A 56 9.81 -4.54 -1.39
N GLY A 57 8.80 -4.59 -0.55
CA GLY A 57 7.58 -5.35 -0.82
C GLY A 57 6.29 -4.64 -0.42
N GLY A 58 5.21 -5.39 -0.39
CA GLY A 58 3.89 -4.90 -0.06
C GLY A 58 3.23 -4.05 -1.14
N ASN A 59 2.10 -3.45 -0.79
CA ASN A 59 1.23 -2.75 -1.75
C ASN A 59 1.87 -1.52 -2.43
N LYS A 60 2.87 -0.92 -1.78
CA LYS A 60 3.47 0.33 -2.24
C LYS A 60 4.24 0.20 -3.54
N VAL A 61 4.83 -0.97 -3.81
CA VAL A 61 5.53 -1.25 -5.07
C VAL A 61 4.61 -0.98 -6.26
N ARG A 62 3.48 -1.69 -6.33
CA ARG A 62 2.48 -1.57 -7.41
C ARG A 62 1.95 -0.16 -7.58
N MET A 63 1.68 0.54 -6.47
CA MET A 63 1.15 1.90 -6.49
C MET A 63 2.18 2.91 -7.04
N MET A 64 3.45 2.72 -6.69
CA MET A 64 4.54 3.61 -7.09
C MET A 64 4.97 3.41 -8.54
N GLU A 65 4.77 2.24 -9.14
CA GLU A 65 5.05 2.00 -10.57
C GLU A 65 4.32 3.01 -11.47
N PHE A 66 3.13 3.44 -11.05
CA PHE A 66 2.37 4.47 -11.74
C PHE A 66 2.73 5.88 -11.25
N ALA A 67 2.82 6.10 -9.93
CA ALA A 67 3.09 7.43 -9.37
C ALA A 67 4.48 7.97 -9.72
N LEU A 68 5.53 7.15 -9.57
CA LEU A 68 6.90 7.56 -9.88
C LEU A 68 7.17 7.60 -11.39
N ALA A 69 6.46 6.80 -12.19
CA ALA A 69 6.47 6.96 -13.64
C ALA A 69 5.88 8.31 -14.08
N ASP A 70 4.80 8.77 -13.44
CA ASP A 70 4.26 10.11 -13.69
C ASP A 70 5.23 11.21 -13.27
N ALA A 71 5.94 11.04 -12.16
CA ALA A 71 7.00 11.94 -11.74
C ALA A 71 8.13 12.02 -12.79
N LYS A 72 8.58 10.88 -13.32
CA LYS A 72 9.57 10.81 -14.40
C LYS A 72 9.08 11.42 -15.70
N ARG A 73 7.84 11.12 -16.11
CA ARG A 73 7.21 11.71 -17.31
C ARG A 73 7.12 13.23 -17.20
N LYS A 74 6.84 13.76 -16.00
CA LYS A 74 6.84 15.20 -15.70
C LYS A 74 8.25 15.79 -15.49
N LYS A 75 9.31 15.02 -15.76
CA LYS A 75 10.72 15.41 -15.65
C LYS A 75 11.07 15.98 -14.27
N ARG A 76 10.54 15.36 -13.20
CA ARG A 76 10.78 15.76 -11.82
C ARG A 76 12.10 15.18 -11.33
N ASP A 77 12.92 15.98 -10.66
CA ASP A 77 14.19 15.56 -10.06
C ASP A 77 14.13 15.40 -8.53
N ALA A 78 13.07 15.92 -7.91
CA ALA A 78 12.83 15.88 -6.47
C ALA A 78 11.51 15.19 -6.13
N LEU A 79 11.49 14.43 -5.04
CA LEU A 79 10.28 13.86 -4.44
C LEU A 79 10.01 14.54 -3.10
N LEU A 80 8.76 14.98 -2.89
CA LEU A 80 8.28 15.46 -1.60
C LEU A 80 7.23 14.47 -1.09
N CYS A 81 7.58 13.77 -0.01
CA CYS A 81 6.77 12.78 0.67
C CYS A 81 6.31 13.30 2.04
N TRP A 82 5.29 12.66 2.60
CA TRP A 82 4.85 12.94 3.97
C TRP A 82 4.08 11.77 4.55
N GLY A 83 4.08 11.66 5.87
CA GLY A 83 3.37 10.60 6.58
C GLY A 83 3.82 10.50 8.03
N ALA A 84 3.28 9.54 8.77
CA ALA A 84 3.66 9.33 10.15
C ALA A 84 5.15 8.92 10.26
N LEU A 85 5.78 9.17 11.42
CA LEU A 85 7.21 8.89 11.66
C LEU A 85 7.68 7.50 11.16
N GLY A 86 6.85 6.47 11.27
CA GLY A 86 7.16 5.10 10.80
C GLY A 86 6.50 4.70 9.48
N SER A 87 6.08 5.65 8.64
CA SER A 87 5.28 5.39 7.45
C SER A 87 6.02 4.51 6.42
N ASN A 88 5.47 3.32 6.17
CA ASN A 88 5.93 2.43 5.09
C ASN A 88 5.83 3.08 3.70
N GLN A 89 4.89 4.01 3.51
CA GLN A 89 4.79 4.73 2.23
C GLN A 89 5.94 5.72 2.05
N VAL A 90 6.36 6.42 3.11
CA VAL A 90 7.49 7.34 3.03
C VAL A 90 8.75 6.56 2.70
N MET A 91 9.03 5.51 3.48
CA MET A 91 10.19 4.65 3.30
C MET A 91 10.26 4.04 1.90
N ALA A 92 9.17 3.44 1.41
CA ALA A 92 9.12 2.92 0.05
C ALA A 92 9.36 4.02 -1.01
N SER A 93 8.84 5.24 -0.79
CA SER A 93 9.05 6.36 -1.72
C SER A 93 10.51 6.80 -1.75
N CYS A 94 11.21 6.78 -0.61
CA CYS A 94 12.63 7.08 -0.55
C CYS A 94 13.47 5.97 -1.20
N ILE A 95 13.15 4.69 -0.95
CA ILE A 95 13.85 3.55 -1.56
C ILE A 95 13.73 3.61 -3.09
N PHE A 96 12.50 3.60 -3.62
CA PHE A 96 12.28 3.63 -5.08
C PHE A 96 12.64 4.99 -5.69
N GLY A 97 12.52 6.07 -4.93
CA GLY A 97 12.99 7.39 -5.35
C GLY A 97 14.50 7.39 -5.62
N ARG A 98 15.29 6.83 -4.71
CA ARG A 98 16.73 6.71 -4.89
C ARG A 98 17.08 5.76 -6.04
N GLU A 99 16.44 4.60 -6.11
CA GLU A 99 16.65 3.60 -7.16
C GLU A 99 16.38 4.17 -8.55
N LEU A 100 15.31 4.94 -8.70
CA LEU A 100 14.98 5.61 -9.96
C LEU A 100 15.83 6.86 -10.23
N GLY A 101 16.76 7.22 -9.35
CA GLY A 101 17.67 8.36 -9.54
C GLY A 101 17.04 9.74 -9.34
N PHE A 102 16.05 9.87 -8.45
CA PHE A 102 15.63 11.19 -7.98
C PHE A 102 16.74 11.80 -7.10
N LYS A 103 17.12 13.05 -7.38
CA LYS A 103 18.29 13.71 -6.77
C LYS A 103 18.01 14.25 -5.37
N LYS A 104 16.75 14.56 -5.08
CA LYS A 104 16.33 15.19 -3.82
C LYS A 104 15.13 14.42 -3.27
N LEU A 105 15.27 13.90 -2.06
CA LEU A 105 14.20 13.26 -1.32
C LEU A 105 13.91 14.15 -0.13
N SER A 106 12.67 14.61 0.01
CA SER A 106 12.26 15.45 1.13
C SER A 106 11.01 14.87 1.77
N VAL A 107 10.98 14.88 3.09
CA VAL A 107 9.94 14.22 3.86
C VAL A 107 9.47 15.13 4.99
N VAL A 108 8.15 15.29 5.13
CA VAL A 108 7.56 15.92 6.30
C VAL A 108 6.78 14.88 7.11
N PHE A 109 7.27 14.58 8.30
CA PHE A 109 6.67 13.61 9.21
C PHE A 109 5.64 14.24 10.13
N ASN A 110 4.58 13.50 10.46
CA ASN A 110 3.65 13.83 11.54
C ASN A 110 3.76 12.84 12.70
N ARG A 111 3.20 13.22 13.85
CA ARG A 111 3.25 12.45 15.09
C ARG A 111 2.67 11.03 14.95
N GLN A 112 3.32 10.08 15.62
CA GLN A 112 2.86 8.71 15.83
C GLN A 112 3.51 8.15 17.12
N PRO A 113 2.89 7.17 17.81
CA PRO A 113 3.54 6.41 18.87
C PRO A 113 4.90 5.82 18.45
N ILE A 114 5.91 5.98 19.29
CA ILE A 114 7.28 5.55 18.97
C ILE A 114 7.46 4.08 19.34
N HIS A 115 7.74 3.28 18.32
CA HIS A 115 8.11 1.86 18.43
C HIS A 115 9.42 1.61 17.69
N ASP A 116 10.02 0.42 17.85
CA ASP A 116 11.32 0.11 17.24
C ASP A 116 11.29 0.16 15.71
N TYR A 117 10.18 -0.24 15.09
CA TYR A 117 10.02 -0.11 13.63
C TYR A 117 9.99 1.36 13.18
N VAL A 118 9.51 2.28 14.00
CA VAL A 118 9.50 3.72 13.69
C VAL A 118 10.94 4.23 13.63
N ARG A 119 11.73 3.93 14.66
CA ARG A 119 13.16 4.26 14.72
C ARG A 119 13.92 3.70 13.53
N ARG A 120 13.68 2.42 13.21
CA ARG A 120 14.26 1.73 12.06
C ARG A 120 13.91 2.42 10.74
N ASN A 121 12.65 2.76 10.51
CA ASN A 121 12.21 3.40 9.27
C ASN A 121 12.81 4.80 9.12
N LEU A 122 12.87 5.60 10.20
CA LEU A 122 13.52 6.91 10.20
C LEU A 122 15.01 6.83 9.84
N LEU A 123 15.71 5.83 10.37
CA LEU A 123 17.12 5.58 10.06
C LEU A 123 17.34 5.19 8.60
N ILE A 124 16.45 4.36 8.03
CA ILE A 124 16.47 4.01 6.62
C ILE A 124 16.25 5.26 5.76
N ASP A 125 15.23 6.07 6.06
CA ASP A 125 14.95 7.31 5.34
C ASP A 125 16.16 8.25 5.35
N ALA A 126 16.78 8.42 6.51
CA ALA A 126 17.98 9.24 6.67
C ALA A 126 19.19 8.68 5.89
N GLY A 127 19.43 7.36 5.96
CA GLY A 127 20.52 6.69 5.22
C GLY A 127 20.35 6.77 3.71
N LEU A 128 19.10 6.87 3.23
CA LEU A 128 18.77 7.14 1.84
C LEU A 128 18.98 8.60 1.43
N GLY A 129 19.35 9.48 2.38
CA GLY A 129 19.60 10.90 2.16
C GLY A 129 18.33 11.75 2.13
N ALA A 130 17.26 11.30 2.78
CA ALA A 130 16.05 12.10 2.89
C ALA A 130 16.29 13.36 3.73
N GLN A 131 15.85 14.52 3.21
CA GLN A 131 15.76 15.75 3.98
C GLN A 131 14.49 15.70 4.83
N MET A 132 14.67 15.48 6.13
CA MET A 132 13.57 15.18 7.06
C MET A 132 13.13 16.41 7.85
N ASP A 133 11.81 16.64 7.87
CA ASP A 133 11.14 17.62 8.70
C ASP A 133 10.09 16.93 9.59
N TYR A 134 9.83 17.46 10.78
CA TYR A 134 8.85 16.89 11.71
C TYR A 134 7.83 17.92 12.16
N ALA A 135 6.54 17.67 11.97
CA ALA A 135 5.44 18.56 12.32
C ALA A 135 4.61 18.01 13.50
N ASN A 136 4.37 18.85 14.51
CA ASN A 136 3.58 18.52 15.69
C ASN A 136 2.07 18.80 15.52
N SER A 137 1.67 19.48 14.45
CA SER A 137 0.27 19.80 14.17
C SER A 137 -0.03 19.78 12.67
N SER A 138 -1.31 19.69 12.30
CA SER A 138 -1.74 19.74 10.90
C SER A 138 -1.38 21.06 10.21
N LEU A 139 -1.42 22.18 10.94
CA LEU A 139 -1.01 23.49 10.41
C LEU A 139 0.49 23.52 10.13
N GLU A 140 1.31 23.02 11.07
CA GLU A 140 2.76 22.92 10.89
C GLU A 140 3.12 21.97 9.74
N LEU A 141 2.38 20.86 9.58
CA LEU A 141 2.55 19.92 8.47
C LEU A 141 2.33 20.63 7.12
N PHE A 142 1.23 21.37 6.99
CA PHE A 142 0.93 22.13 5.77
C PHE A 142 2.01 23.19 5.48
N LEU A 143 2.41 23.96 6.49
CA LEU A 143 3.44 24.99 6.33
C LEU A 143 4.78 24.39 5.91
N LYS A 144 5.20 23.27 6.52
CA LYS A 144 6.47 22.60 6.17
C LYS A 144 6.42 21.96 4.79
N LEU A 145 5.29 21.37 4.40
CA LEU A 145 5.10 20.90 3.04
C LEU A 145 5.26 22.03 2.03
N LEU A 146 4.68 23.21 2.31
CA LEU A 146 4.83 24.38 1.45
C LEU A 146 6.28 24.88 1.41
N ILE A 147 6.95 24.98 2.55
CA ILE A 147 8.36 25.39 2.65
C ILE A 147 9.23 24.44 1.82
N GLN A 148 9.08 23.12 1.99
CA GLN A 148 9.82 22.11 1.25
C GLN A 148 9.51 22.16 -0.25
N TYR A 149 8.24 22.38 -0.61
CA TYR A 149 7.84 22.53 -2.00
C TYR A 149 8.55 23.71 -2.66
N VAL A 150 8.54 24.87 -2.01
CA VAL A 150 9.20 26.09 -2.51
C VAL A 150 10.72 25.94 -2.55
N ARG A 151 11.33 25.31 -1.53
CA ARG A 151 12.78 25.05 -1.47
C ARG A 151 13.30 24.25 -2.67
N HIS A 152 12.51 23.30 -3.16
CA HIS A 152 12.87 22.47 -4.31
C HIS A 152 12.28 22.96 -5.63
N TRP A 153 11.47 24.01 -5.62
CA TRP A 153 11.00 24.67 -6.82
C TRP A 153 12.06 25.62 -7.35
N ASN A 154 12.48 25.42 -8.60
CA ASN A 154 13.30 26.37 -9.33
C ASN A 154 12.52 26.90 -10.54
N PRO A 155 12.08 28.17 -10.52
CA PRO A 155 11.32 28.75 -11.63
C PRO A 155 12.18 28.95 -12.89
N PHE A 156 13.50 29.11 -12.77
CA PHE A 156 14.40 29.39 -13.89
C PHE A 156 14.62 28.20 -14.82
N ASN A 157 14.48 26.97 -14.32
CA ASN A 157 14.58 25.75 -15.12
C ASN A 157 13.28 24.91 -15.13
N GLY A 158 12.20 25.46 -14.55
CA GLY A 158 10.90 24.80 -14.46
C GLY A 158 10.84 23.57 -13.54
N SER A 159 11.92 23.22 -12.82
CA SER A 159 11.94 22.07 -11.93
C SER A 159 11.05 22.33 -10.71
N ARG A 160 10.15 21.38 -10.41
CA ARG A 160 9.32 21.37 -9.20
C ARG A 160 9.43 19.99 -8.57
N PRO A 161 9.32 19.87 -7.24
CA PRO A 161 9.23 18.56 -6.62
C PRO A 161 7.93 17.87 -7.03
N TYR A 162 8.00 16.55 -7.18
CA TYR A 162 6.82 15.71 -7.30
C TYR A 162 6.25 15.46 -5.91
N LEU A 163 5.05 15.98 -5.68
CA LEU A 163 4.30 15.76 -4.46
C LEU A 163 3.69 14.36 -4.51
N VAL A 164 4.29 13.39 -3.81
CA VAL A 164 3.82 12.00 -3.81
C VAL A 164 2.45 11.95 -3.12
N PRO A 165 1.36 11.54 -3.80
CA PRO A 165 -0.01 11.71 -3.30
C PRO A 165 -0.22 11.32 -1.82
N LEU A 166 -1.10 12.05 -1.12
CA LEU A 166 -1.35 11.86 0.32
C LEU A 166 -1.60 10.38 0.62
N VAL A 167 -0.74 9.79 1.46
CA VAL A 167 -0.81 8.39 1.91
C VAL A 167 -0.67 7.35 0.77
N GLY A 168 -0.17 7.79 -0.39
CA GLY A 168 0.04 6.97 -1.59
C GLY A 168 -1.21 6.76 -2.44
N SER A 169 -2.36 7.35 -2.11
CA SER A 169 -3.60 7.16 -2.89
C SER A 169 -3.85 8.30 -3.88
N SER A 170 -4.06 7.92 -5.12
CA SER A 170 -4.56 8.77 -6.19
C SER A 170 -5.24 7.86 -7.21
N ALA A 171 -6.10 8.43 -8.06
CA ALA A 171 -6.67 7.70 -9.19
C ALA A 171 -5.61 6.97 -10.04
N LEU A 172 -4.42 7.58 -10.19
CA LEU A 172 -3.31 6.97 -10.92
C LEU A 172 -2.68 5.80 -10.14
N SER A 173 -2.38 5.97 -8.85
CA SER A 173 -1.76 4.89 -8.07
C SER A 173 -2.72 3.73 -7.77
N CYS A 174 -4.05 3.95 -7.81
CA CYS A 174 -5.04 2.89 -7.78
C CYS A 174 -4.89 1.90 -8.95
N LEU A 175 -4.33 2.34 -10.08
CA LEU A 175 -4.07 1.46 -11.22
C LEU A 175 -3.09 0.33 -10.92
N GLY A 176 -2.23 0.48 -9.89
CA GLY A 176 -1.41 -0.60 -9.37
C GLY A 176 -2.23 -1.83 -8.97
N TYR A 177 -3.36 -1.60 -8.29
CA TYR A 177 -4.26 -2.68 -7.85
C TYR A 177 -5.37 -3.02 -8.85
N VAL A 178 -5.69 -2.12 -9.79
CA VAL A 178 -6.45 -2.50 -11.00
C VAL A 178 -5.65 -3.55 -11.78
N ASN A 179 -4.37 -3.27 -12.02
CA ASN A 179 -3.45 -4.19 -12.68
C ASN A 179 -3.28 -5.50 -11.89
N ALA A 180 -3.19 -5.43 -10.55
CA ALA A 180 -3.07 -6.62 -9.71
C ALA A 180 -4.33 -7.52 -9.74
N ALA A 181 -5.51 -6.95 -9.95
CA ALA A 181 -6.74 -7.73 -10.12
C ALA A 181 -6.77 -8.46 -11.47
N LEU A 182 -6.29 -7.82 -12.53
CA LEU A 182 -6.11 -8.46 -13.84
C LEU A 182 -5.04 -9.56 -13.78
N GLU A 183 -3.96 -9.33 -13.02
CA GLU A 183 -2.99 -10.38 -12.69
C GLU A 183 -3.66 -11.55 -11.95
N LEU A 184 -4.50 -11.29 -10.94
CA LEU A 184 -5.24 -12.35 -10.24
C LEU A 184 -6.16 -13.14 -11.20
N LYS A 185 -6.83 -12.46 -12.14
CA LYS A 185 -7.67 -13.11 -13.16
C LYS A 185 -6.86 -14.08 -14.02
N GLU A 186 -5.68 -13.68 -14.48
CA GLU A 186 -4.78 -14.56 -15.22
C GLU A 186 -4.34 -15.77 -14.38
N GLN A 187 -4.04 -15.57 -13.09
CA GLN A 187 -3.68 -16.67 -12.18
C GLN A 187 -4.84 -17.66 -11.97
N VAL A 188 -6.09 -17.17 -11.91
CA VAL A 188 -7.30 -18.00 -11.83
C VAL A 188 -7.50 -18.80 -13.14
N GLU A 189 -7.35 -18.16 -14.29
CA GLU A 189 -7.50 -18.82 -15.60
C GLU A 189 -6.42 -19.86 -15.88
N GLN A 190 -5.22 -19.66 -15.33
CA GLN A 190 -4.12 -20.64 -15.35
C GLN A 190 -4.30 -21.79 -14.36
N GLY A 191 -5.33 -21.75 -13.50
CA GLY A 191 -5.58 -22.78 -12.49
C GLY A 191 -4.62 -22.75 -11.31
N LEU A 192 -3.91 -21.63 -11.06
CA LEU A 192 -3.00 -21.49 -9.91
C LEU A 192 -3.76 -21.39 -8.58
N LEU A 193 -5.00 -20.92 -8.62
CA LEU A 193 -5.96 -20.89 -7.53
C LEU A 193 -7.39 -20.81 -8.11
N PRO A 194 -8.43 -21.28 -7.40
CA PRO A 194 -9.80 -21.02 -7.80
C PRO A 194 -10.14 -19.52 -7.64
N GLU A 195 -11.19 -19.06 -8.32
CA GLU A 195 -11.69 -17.70 -8.08
C GLU A 195 -12.06 -17.52 -6.60
N PRO A 196 -11.49 -16.52 -5.89
CA PRO A 196 -11.84 -16.26 -4.51
C PRO A 196 -13.29 -15.78 -4.39
N ASP A 197 -14.06 -16.33 -3.46
CA ASP A 197 -15.34 -15.74 -3.07
C ASP A 197 -15.12 -14.42 -2.33
N TYR A 198 -14.15 -14.41 -1.41
CA TYR A 198 -13.82 -13.27 -0.55
C TYR A 198 -12.32 -12.99 -0.53
N ILE A 199 -11.97 -11.71 -0.66
CA ILE A 199 -10.59 -11.22 -0.60
C ILE A 199 -10.47 -10.26 0.58
N PHE A 200 -9.66 -10.62 1.56
CA PHE A 200 -9.35 -9.79 2.73
C PHE A 200 -8.14 -8.92 2.46
N ILE A 201 -8.29 -7.61 2.67
CA ILE A 201 -7.20 -6.65 2.42
C ILE A 201 -7.19 -5.53 3.44
N THR A 202 -6.01 -5.06 3.81
CA THR A 202 -5.88 -3.92 4.72
C THR A 202 -6.30 -2.61 4.06
N VAL A 203 -7.03 -1.77 4.80
CA VAL A 203 -7.50 -0.47 4.36
C VAL A 203 -6.94 0.64 5.24
N GLY A 204 -5.90 1.31 4.71
CA GLY A 204 -5.45 2.62 5.17
C GLY A 204 -6.34 3.71 4.57
N THR A 205 -5.86 4.47 3.58
CA THR A 205 -6.65 5.52 2.90
C THR A 205 -7.54 5.01 1.77
N GLY A 206 -7.63 3.70 1.57
CA GLY A 206 -8.57 3.11 0.62
C GLY A 206 -8.05 2.87 -0.80
N GLY A 207 -6.95 3.48 -1.24
CA GLY A 207 -6.48 3.37 -2.64
C GLY A 207 -6.23 1.94 -3.12
N THR A 208 -5.64 1.09 -2.27
CA THR A 208 -5.42 -0.33 -2.56
C THR A 208 -6.74 -1.07 -2.78
N MET A 209 -7.69 -0.93 -1.85
CA MET A 209 -9.02 -1.55 -1.97
C MET A 209 -9.81 -1.00 -3.15
N ALA A 210 -9.79 0.32 -3.37
CA ALA A 210 -10.47 0.97 -4.48
C ALA A 210 -9.96 0.46 -5.84
N GLY A 211 -8.63 0.40 -6.01
CA GLY A 211 -8.01 -0.17 -7.20
C GLY A 211 -8.37 -1.64 -7.40
N LEU A 212 -8.30 -2.44 -6.33
CA LEU A 212 -8.62 -3.87 -6.38
C LEU A 212 -10.08 -4.10 -6.76
N GLN A 213 -11.01 -3.43 -6.10
CA GLN A 213 -12.45 -3.59 -6.35
C GLN A 213 -12.84 -3.18 -7.77
N LEU A 214 -12.29 -2.07 -8.28
CA LEU A 214 -12.49 -1.68 -9.67
C LEU A 214 -11.87 -2.72 -10.63
N GLY A 215 -10.65 -3.15 -10.35
CA GLY A 215 -9.93 -4.13 -11.15
C GLY A 215 -10.63 -5.48 -11.26
N LEU A 216 -11.18 -6.00 -10.16
CA LEU A 216 -11.94 -7.26 -10.17
C LEU A 216 -13.15 -7.16 -11.10
N ARG A 217 -13.86 -6.03 -11.05
CA ARG A 217 -14.99 -5.77 -11.95
C ARG A 217 -14.54 -5.67 -13.41
N MET A 218 -13.43 -4.99 -13.69
CA MET A 218 -12.85 -4.91 -15.03
C MET A 218 -12.42 -6.30 -15.54
N ALA A 219 -11.92 -7.14 -14.65
CA ALA A 219 -11.51 -8.51 -14.93
C ALA A 219 -12.67 -9.51 -15.07
N GLY A 220 -13.91 -9.09 -14.77
CA GLY A 220 -15.09 -9.96 -14.77
C GLY A 220 -15.13 -10.97 -13.61
N LEU A 221 -14.32 -10.76 -12.56
CA LEU A 221 -14.33 -11.58 -11.35
C LEU A 221 -15.49 -11.17 -10.44
N LYS A 222 -16.14 -12.15 -9.80
CA LYS A 222 -17.26 -11.99 -8.87
C LYS A 222 -16.80 -11.91 -7.41
N SER A 223 -15.49 -12.04 -7.16
CA SER A 223 -14.87 -11.91 -5.85
C SER A 223 -15.31 -10.65 -5.11
N LYS A 224 -15.67 -10.79 -3.83
CA LYS A 224 -16.00 -9.68 -2.94
C LYS A 224 -14.77 -9.26 -2.14
N VAL A 225 -14.50 -7.96 -2.06
CA VAL A 225 -13.39 -7.43 -1.26
C VAL A 225 -13.91 -7.02 0.12
N ILE A 226 -13.35 -7.61 1.16
CA ILE A 226 -13.56 -7.23 2.56
C ILE A 226 -12.35 -6.41 3.01
N GLY A 227 -12.56 -5.11 3.14
CA GLY A 227 -11.53 -4.18 3.56
C GLY A 227 -11.46 -4.04 5.08
N VAL A 228 -10.29 -4.25 5.68
CA VAL A 228 -10.11 -4.12 7.13
C VAL A 228 -9.49 -2.78 7.46
N ARG A 229 -10.27 -1.89 8.07
CA ARG A 229 -9.88 -0.51 8.34
C ARG A 229 -8.83 -0.44 9.43
N VAL A 230 -7.74 0.29 9.14
CA VAL A 230 -6.65 0.55 10.10
C VAL A 230 -6.35 2.03 10.30
N LEU A 231 -7.13 2.93 9.67
CA LEU A 231 -7.11 4.37 9.92
C LEU A 231 -8.44 4.85 10.50
N ASP A 232 -8.42 6.00 11.16
CA ASP A 232 -9.64 6.62 11.68
C ASP A 232 -10.71 6.79 10.59
N LYS A 233 -11.99 6.62 10.98
CA LYS A 233 -13.14 6.67 10.07
C LYS A 233 -13.27 7.98 9.30
N VAL A 234 -12.73 9.08 9.83
CA VAL A 234 -12.68 10.38 9.15
C VAL A 234 -11.81 10.32 7.89
N PHE A 235 -10.77 9.49 7.89
CA PHE A 235 -9.84 9.32 6.77
C PHE A 235 -10.07 8.03 5.98
N SER A 236 -10.80 7.06 6.54
CA SER A 236 -11.07 5.77 5.90
C SER A 236 -12.49 5.30 6.19
N ASN A 237 -13.37 5.50 5.23
CA ASN A 237 -14.73 4.99 5.23
C ASN A 237 -15.18 4.66 3.81
N GLU A 238 -16.34 4.02 3.71
CA GLU A 238 -16.97 3.53 2.50
C GLU A 238 -17.19 4.65 1.47
N ARG A 239 -17.59 5.85 1.92
CA ARG A 239 -17.79 7.00 1.03
C ARG A 239 -16.48 7.47 0.40
N ILE A 240 -15.39 7.50 1.16
CA ILE A 240 -14.06 7.87 0.67
C ILE A 240 -13.57 6.84 -0.37
N ILE A 241 -13.75 5.55 -0.09
CA ILE A 241 -13.33 4.47 -0.99
C ILE A 241 -14.15 4.49 -2.28
N ALA A 242 -15.48 4.60 -2.18
CA ALA A 242 -16.36 4.74 -3.34
C ALA A 242 -16.01 5.99 -4.16
N TRP A 243 -15.66 7.10 -3.51
CA TRP A 243 -15.20 8.31 -4.20
C TRP A 243 -13.90 8.06 -4.98
N GLU A 244 -12.92 7.37 -4.39
CA GLU A 244 -11.65 7.07 -5.05
C GLU A 244 -11.83 6.09 -6.22
N ILE A 245 -12.73 5.09 -6.11
CA ILE A 245 -13.13 4.23 -7.25
C ILE A 245 -13.68 5.08 -8.40
N ASN A 246 -14.67 5.94 -8.12
CA ASN A 246 -15.27 6.81 -9.13
C ASN A 246 -14.28 7.82 -9.72
N ARG A 247 -13.31 8.29 -8.92
CA ARG A 247 -12.22 9.14 -9.40
C ARG A 247 -11.27 8.39 -10.33
N THR A 248 -10.99 7.11 -10.05
CA THR A 248 -10.20 6.21 -10.90
C THR A 248 -10.90 5.92 -12.23
N ILE A 249 -12.20 5.64 -12.22
CA ILE A 249 -13.01 5.49 -13.45
C ILE A 249 -12.92 6.74 -14.33
N ARG A 250 -13.07 7.94 -13.74
CA ARG A 250 -12.93 9.20 -14.48
C ARG A 250 -11.52 9.44 -15.00
N TYR A 251 -10.50 8.97 -14.30
CA TYR A 251 -9.12 9.03 -14.78
C TYR A 251 -8.92 8.13 -16.00
N LEU A 252 -9.34 6.86 -15.93
CA LEU A 252 -9.31 5.92 -17.06
C LEU A 252 -10.04 6.47 -18.30
N ALA A 253 -11.22 7.07 -18.11
CA ALA A 253 -11.98 7.69 -19.19
C ALA A 253 -11.23 8.84 -19.89
N ARG A 254 -10.46 9.64 -19.14
CA ARG A 254 -9.58 10.69 -19.71
C ARG A 254 -8.38 10.11 -20.45
N CYS A 255 -7.96 8.90 -20.10
CA CYS A 255 -6.87 8.18 -20.75
C CYS A 255 -7.35 7.33 -21.94
N GLY A 256 -8.63 7.39 -22.34
CA GLY A 256 -9.18 6.68 -23.49
C GLY A 256 -10.02 5.44 -23.14
N CYS A 257 -9.93 4.91 -21.92
CA CYS A 257 -10.67 3.72 -21.50
C CYS A 257 -11.99 4.10 -20.83
N ARG A 258 -13.09 4.07 -21.58
CA ARG A 258 -14.43 4.42 -21.07
C ARG A 258 -15.15 3.20 -20.51
N LEU A 259 -15.22 3.13 -19.19
CA LEU A 259 -15.98 2.09 -18.49
C LEU A 259 -17.43 2.54 -18.26
N ASN A 260 -18.40 1.81 -18.80
CA ASN A 260 -19.82 2.07 -18.60
C ASN A 260 -20.34 1.39 -17.33
N TYR A 261 -19.87 1.84 -16.17
CA TYR A 261 -20.30 1.33 -14.87
C TYR A 261 -21.19 2.33 -14.13
N PRO A 262 -22.21 1.87 -13.39
CA PRO A 262 -22.92 2.71 -12.45
C PRO A 262 -21.95 3.30 -11.43
N ARG A 263 -22.29 4.49 -10.94
CA ARG A 263 -21.51 5.17 -9.91
C ARG A 263 -21.49 4.33 -8.64
N TYR A 264 -20.29 4.07 -8.13
CA TYR A 264 -20.11 3.41 -6.83
C TYR A 264 -20.59 4.30 -5.69
N ARG A 265 -21.28 3.69 -4.73
CA ARG A 265 -21.79 4.29 -3.51
C ARG A 265 -21.16 3.62 -2.29
N ALA A 266 -21.45 4.14 -1.10
CA ALA A 266 -20.91 3.58 0.14
C ALA A 266 -21.38 2.13 0.35
N GLU A 267 -22.61 1.82 -0.06
CA GLU A 267 -23.23 0.51 0.10
C GLU A 267 -22.58 -0.57 -0.79
N ASP A 268 -21.81 -0.16 -1.81
CA ASP A 268 -21.06 -1.07 -2.67
C ASP A 268 -19.71 -1.49 -2.02
N VAL A 269 -19.32 -0.89 -0.89
CA VAL A 269 -18.03 -1.09 -0.24
C VAL A 269 -18.23 -1.83 1.08
N ILE A 270 -17.49 -2.93 1.27
CA ILE A 270 -17.56 -3.74 2.50
C ILE A 270 -16.34 -3.44 3.36
N LEU A 271 -16.55 -2.81 4.52
CA LEU A 271 -15.50 -2.50 5.49
C LEU A 271 -15.74 -3.16 6.85
N GLU A 272 -14.67 -3.72 7.40
CA GLU A 272 -14.58 -4.19 8.78
C GLU A 272 -13.96 -3.09 9.65
N HIS A 273 -14.73 -2.59 10.60
CA HIS A 273 -14.33 -1.47 11.45
C HIS A 273 -13.79 -1.89 12.83
N ASP A 274 -14.09 -3.12 13.26
CA ASP A 274 -13.91 -3.58 14.65
C ASP A 274 -12.44 -3.84 15.02
N PHE A 275 -11.57 -4.02 14.02
CA PHE A 275 -10.15 -4.36 14.24
C PHE A 275 -9.23 -3.15 14.31
N PHE A 276 -9.76 -1.93 14.19
CA PHE A 276 -8.95 -0.70 14.21
C PHE A 276 -8.21 -0.52 15.56
N GLY A 277 -8.84 -0.85 16.68
CA GLY A 277 -8.33 -0.54 18.03
C GLY A 277 -8.63 0.90 18.45
N GLU A 278 -7.86 1.42 19.40
CA GLU A 278 -8.04 2.77 19.96
C GLU A 278 -7.46 3.87 19.07
N GLU A 279 -6.29 3.63 18.47
CA GLU A 279 -5.58 4.59 17.64
C GLU A 279 -4.82 3.95 16.47
N TYR A 280 -4.36 4.79 15.54
CA TYR A 280 -3.51 4.35 14.43
C TYR A 280 -2.19 3.79 14.95
N ALA A 281 -1.77 2.66 14.38
CA ALA A 281 -0.63 1.86 14.84
C ALA A 281 -0.76 1.30 16.28
N GLY A 282 -1.90 1.49 16.93
CA GLY A 282 -2.22 0.83 18.19
C GLY A 282 -2.29 -0.68 18.02
N VAL A 283 -1.69 -1.41 18.96
CA VAL A 283 -1.67 -2.87 18.99
C VAL A 283 -3.03 -3.39 19.48
N THR A 284 -3.52 -4.48 18.90
CA THR A 284 -4.75 -5.15 19.35
C THR A 284 -4.46 -6.59 19.73
N GLU A 285 -5.11 -7.10 20.78
CA GLU A 285 -4.95 -8.49 21.22
C GLU A 285 -5.31 -9.48 20.11
N ALA A 286 -6.42 -9.24 19.41
CA ALA A 286 -6.83 -10.04 18.25
C ALA A 286 -5.77 -10.03 17.13
N GLY A 287 -5.14 -8.88 16.88
CA GLY A 287 -4.05 -8.76 15.91
C GLY A 287 -2.81 -9.57 16.32
N LEU A 288 -2.42 -9.49 17.60
CA LEU A 288 -1.30 -10.26 18.14
C LEU A 288 -1.56 -11.78 18.11
N ALA A 289 -2.77 -12.20 18.49
CA ALA A 289 -3.17 -13.60 18.44
C ALA A 289 -3.14 -14.14 17.00
N ALA A 290 -3.65 -13.35 16.04
CA ALA A 290 -3.61 -13.70 14.63
C ALA A 290 -2.17 -13.80 14.08
N MET A 291 -1.30 -12.84 14.43
CA MET A 291 0.12 -12.88 14.07
C MET A 291 0.80 -14.13 14.61
N LYS A 292 0.59 -14.46 15.88
CA LYS A 292 1.16 -15.65 16.51
C LYS A 292 0.68 -16.92 15.81
N LEU A 293 -0.62 -17.06 15.59
CA LEU A 293 -1.19 -18.24 14.94
C LEU A 293 -0.64 -18.44 13.53
N VAL A 294 -0.58 -17.38 12.72
CA VAL A 294 -0.03 -17.45 11.37
C VAL A 294 1.47 -17.75 11.37
N GLY A 295 2.22 -17.17 12.31
CA GLY A 295 3.63 -17.48 12.50
C GLY A 295 3.85 -18.96 12.86
N ASP A 296 3.08 -19.49 13.80
CA ASP A 296 3.18 -20.87 14.26
C ASP A 296 2.75 -21.88 13.17
N CYS A 297 1.69 -21.57 12.42
CA CYS A 297 1.20 -22.45 11.35
C CYS A 297 2.09 -22.38 10.10
N GLU A 298 2.38 -21.19 9.60
CA GLU A 298 2.89 -21.00 8.23
C GLU A 298 4.30 -20.41 8.18
N GLY A 299 4.86 -19.98 9.32
CA GLY A 299 6.15 -19.29 9.36
C GLY A 299 6.11 -17.90 8.71
N LEU A 300 4.92 -17.30 8.59
CA LEU A 300 4.73 -15.99 7.96
C LEU A 300 4.73 -14.88 9.00
N ALA A 301 5.48 -13.82 8.71
CA ALA A 301 5.52 -12.62 9.53
C ALA A 301 4.43 -11.63 9.08
N LEU A 302 3.57 -11.24 10.01
CA LEU A 302 2.61 -10.15 9.83
C LEU A 302 2.99 -8.98 10.75
N ASP A 303 2.38 -7.82 10.53
CA ASP A 303 2.65 -6.62 11.32
C ASP A 303 1.46 -6.21 12.20
N THR A 304 1.73 -5.46 13.27
CA THR A 304 0.74 -5.06 14.27
C THR A 304 -0.22 -3.95 13.81
N THR A 305 0.16 -3.19 12.78
CA THR A 305 -0.58 -2.01 12.33
C THR A 305 -1.57 -2.33 11.22
N TYR A 306 -1.23 -3.26 10.32
CA TYR A 306 -1.92 -3.54 9.07
C TYR A 306 -2.36 -5.01 9.01
N THR A 307 -1.41 -5.90 8.71
CA THR A 307 -1.73 -7.25 8.22
C THR A 307 -2.17 -8.20 9.32
N GLY A 308 -1.70 -8.02 10.56
CA GLY A 308 -2.19 -8.77 11.73
C GLY A 308 -3.67 -8.49 12.01
N LYS A 309 -4.10 -7.23 11.91
CA LYS A 309 -5.53 -6.84 12.06
C LYS A 309 -6.39 -7.41 10.93
N THR A 310 -5.88 -7.39 9.70
CA THR A 310 -6.59 -8.00 8.56
C THR A 310 -6.72 -9.50 8.70
N MET A 311 -5.68 -10.18 9.18
CA MET A 311 -5.76 -11.61 9.48
C MET A 311 -6.75 -11.88 10.60
N ALA A 312 -6.75 -11.09 11.68
CA ALA A 312 -7.71 -11.24 12.77
C ALA A 312 -9.17 -11.14 12.28
N ALA A 313 -9.46 -10.24 11.33
CA ALA A 313 -10.78 -10.14 10.70
C ALA A 313 -11.14 -11.38 9.87
N LEU A 314 -10.17 -11.92 9.12
CA LEU A 314 -10.36 -13.17 8.39
C LEU A 314 -10.65 -14.33 9.34
N LEU A 315 -9.89 -14.46 10.42
CA LEU A 315 -10.09 -15.50 11.43
C LEU A 315 -11.50 -15.41 12.05
N ARG A 316 -11.92 -14.20 12.44
CA ARG A 316 -13.29 -13.97 12.94
C ARG A 316 -14.35 -14.35 11.90
N PHE A 317 -14.14 -14.00 10.64
CA PHE A 317 -15.06 -14.37 9.55
C PHE A 317 -15.21 -15.89 9.44
N VAL A 318 -14.08 -16.62 9.47
CA VAL A 318 -14.01 -18.09 9.43
C VAL A 318 -14.70 -18.75 10.64
N GLU A 319 -14.66 -18.12 11.81
CA GLU A 319 -15.36 -18.55 13.03
C GLU A 319 -16.86 -18.30 12.96
N SER A 320 -17.28 -17.15 12.41
CA SER A 320 -18.67 -16.64 12.48
C SER A 320 -19.69 -17.31 11.55
N GLY A 321 -19.29 -18.02 10.49
CA GLY A 321 -20.26 -18.71 9.62
C GLY A 321 -19.79 -19.05 8.21
N ASP A 322 -20.66 -19.81 7.52
CA ASP A 322 -20.56 -20.57 6.26
C ASP A 322 -19.25 -20.48 5.44
N LYS A 323 -18.16 -21.00 6.00
CA LYS A 323 -16.89 -21.25 5.33
C LYS A 323 -16.92 -22.45 4.36
N ALA A 324 -17.98 -23.27 4.41
CA ALA A 324 -18.03 -24.53 3.68
C ALA A 324 -18.04 -24.26 2.16
N GLY A 325 -17.00 -24.74 1.47
CA GLY A 325 -16.86 -24.58 0.03
C GLY A 325 -16.53 -23.17 -0.46
N ARG A 326 -16.20 -22.23 0.43
CA ARG A 326 -15.79 -20.86 0.06
C ARG A 326 -14.28 -20.75 -0.11
N ASN A 327 -13.86 -20.12 -1.20
CA ASN A 327 -12.46 -19.79 -1.45
C ASN A 327 -12.14 -18.43 -0.83
N LEU A 328 -11.29 -18.41 0.20
CA LEU A 328 -10.86 -17.19 0.89
C LEU A 328 -9.45 -16.82 0.46
N LEU A 329 -9.22 -15.55 0.16
CA LEU A 329 -7.89 -15.03 -0.17
C LEU A 329 -7.47 -13.94 0.82
N PHE A 330 -6.40 -14.19 1.56
CA PHE A 330 -5.68 -13.16 2.30
C PHE A 330 -4.68 -12.45 1.38
N TRP A 331 -4.86 -11.15 1.14
CA TRP A 331 -3.92 -10.38 0.35
C TRP A 331 -2.85 -9.75 1.24
N HIS A 332 -1.64 -10.30 1.24
CA HIS A 332 -0.57 -9.84 2.13
C HIS A 332 0.10 -8.60 1.55
N THR A 333 -0.26 -7.43 2.09
CA THR A 333 0.15 -6.12 1.56
C THR A 333 1.30 -5.45 2.32
N PHE A 334 1.85 -6.08 3.34
CA PHE A 334 2.94 -5.53 4.15
C PHE A 334 4.29 -6.00 3.60
N ASN A 335 5.36 -5.23 3.77
CA ASN A 335 6.68 -5.63 3.27
C ASN A 335 7.27 -6.79 4.10
N SER A 336 7.65 -7.90 3.45
CA SER A 336 8.42 -8.99 4.07
C SER A 336 9.89 -9.04 3.65
N VAL A 337 10.30 -8.19 2.70
CA VAL A 337 11.69 -8.09 2.23
C VAL A 337 12.58 -7.55 3.34
N ASP A 338 13.75 -8.18 3.51
CA ASP A 338 14.74 -7.77 4.50
C ASP A 338 15.31 -6.37 4.18
N LEU A 339 15.12 -5.44 5.11
CA LEU A 339 15.59 -4.06 5.00
C LEU A 339 16.94 -3.83 5.68
N ASN A 340 17.56 -4.85 6.28
CA ASN A 340 18.90 -4.76 6.87
C ASN A 340 19.96 -4.15 5.94
N PRO A 341 19.97 -4.40 4.61
CA PRO A 341 20.92 -3.74 3.71
C PRO A 341 20.86 -2.21 3.76
N PHE A 342 19.68 -1.61 4.01
CA PHE A 342 19.53 -0.17 4.17
C PHE A 342 20.01 0.32 5.54
N ILE A 343 19.81 -0.50 6.58
CA ILE A 343 20.21 -0.17 7.97
C ILE A 343 21.73 -0.16 8.13
N LYS A 344 22.45 -1.03 7.42
CA LYS A 344 23.92 -1.07 7.48
C LYS A 344 24.59 0.27 7.13
N ASN A 345 23.92 1.09 6.33
CA ASN A 345 24.39 2.41 5.91
C ASN A 345 23.61 3.55 6.59
N ALA A 346 22.79 3.26 7.59
CA ALA A 346 22.06 4.28 8.31
C ALA A 346 23.02 5.17 9.13
N PRO A 347 22.76 6.48 9.18
CA PRO A 347 23.57 7.37 10.00
C PRO A 347 23.37 7.06 11.49
N ASP A 348 24.35 7.48 12.29
CA ASP A 348 24.16 7.59 13.74
C ASP A 348 22.91 8.47 14.01
N PRO A 349 21.97 8.05 14.88
CA PRO A 349 20.81 8.85 15.27
C PRO A 349 21.13 10.30 15.65
N HIS A 350 22.31 10.57 16.23
CA HIS A 350 22.76 11.91 16.62
C HIS A 350 23.06 12.82 15.43
N LEU A 351 23.25 12.26 14.23
CA LEU A 351 23.44 13.01 12.98
C LEU A 351 22.11 13.39 12.31
N LEU A 352 20.98 12.90 12.82
CA LEU A 352 19.65 13.35 12.38
C LEU A 352 19.40 14.80 12.82
N PRO A 353 18.40 15.50 12.24
CA PRO A 353 18.00 16.80 12.77
C PRO A 353 17.58 16.68 14.25
N GLU A 354 17.97 17.65 15.09
CA GLU A 354 17.81 17.64 16.55
C GLU A 354 16.40 17.23 17.03
N LYS A 355 15.37 17.65 16.30
CA LYS A 355 13.96 17.30 16.58
C LYS A 355 13.66 15.81 16.57
N PHE A 356 14.50 14.99 15.93
CA PHE A 356 14.34 13.54 15.89
C PHE A 356 15.12 12.81 16.98
N HIS A 357 16.11 13.45 17.63
CA HIS A 357 16.96 12.80 18.64
C HIS A 357 16.15 12.23 19.80
N ALA A 358 15.11 12.97 20.23
CA ALA A 358 14.20 12.56 21.29
C ALA A 358 13.44 11.24 20.99
N PHE A 359 13.36 10.81 19.73
CA PHE A 359 12.72 9.54 19.36
C PHE A 359 13.66 8.33 19.53
N PHE A 360 14.97 8.56 19.67
CA PHE A 360 16.00 7.52 19.83
C PHE A 360 16.54 7.42 21.25
N THR A 361 16.30 8.44 22.08
CA THR A 361 16.56 8.37 23.52
C THR A 361 15.47 7.53 24.18
N SER A 362 15.86 6.39 24.75
CA SER A 362 14.99 5.52 25.55
C SER A 362 15.08 5.91 27.01
#